data_AF-A0A522B8A8-F1
#
_entry.id   AF-A0A522B8A8-F1
#
_cell.length_a   1.000
_cell.length_b   1.000
_cell.length_c   1.000
_cell.angle_alpha   90.00
_cell.angle_beta   90.00
_cell.angle_gamma   90.00
#
_symmetry.space_group_name_H-M   'P 1'
#
loop_
_entity.id
_entity.type
_entity.pdbx_description
1 polymer ?
#
loop_
_entity_poly.entity_id
_entity_poly.type
_entity_poly.pdbx_seq_one_letter_code
_entity_poly.pdbx_strand_id
1 'polypeptide(L)'
;MLPTLRHRPIHGLLHTLPALALGLDGRPDYSLTHPAVLRDLAEHAEDCMRLAQAGMRGIGALLVHAAPEADVGGVPGEVIESLGHLLAELGELAAEGMVMAAACRAQLAAGDAGA
;
A
#
# COMPACT_ATOMS: atom_id res chain seq x y z
N MET A 1 5.51 -16.82 -15.41
CA MET A 1 4.97 -17.31 -14.12
C MET A 1 4.22 -16.17 -13.48
N LEU A 2 2.88 -16.17 -13.54
CA LEU A 2 2.09 -15.18 -12.80
C LEU A 2 2.25 -15.50 -11.30
N PRO A 3 2.71 -14.56 -10.46
CA PRO A 3 2.85 -14.83 -9.04
C PRO A 3 1.47 -15.17 -8.47
N THR A 4 1.41 -16.18 -7.61
CA THR A 4 0.20 -16.72 -6.99
C THR A 4 -0.69 -15.59 -6.45
N LEU A 5 -1.84 -15.35 -7.10
CA LEU A 5 -2.92 -14.44 -6.68
C LEU A 5 -3.58 -14.80 -5.33
N ARG A 6 -2.95 -15.66 -4.53
CA ARG A 6 -3.42 -16.07 -3.20
C ARG A 6 -3.10 -15.03 -2.12
N HIS A 7 -2.14 -14.14 -2.37
CA HIS A 7 -1.83 -13.06 -1.44
C HIS A 7 -2.67 -11.82 -1.78
N ARG A 8 -3.62 -11.48 -0.91
CA ARG A 8 -4.49 -10.29 -1.05
C ARG A 8 -4.10 -9.26 -0.01
N PRO A 9 -2.99 -8.51 -0.20
CA PRO A 9 -2.42 -7.68 0.87
C PRO A 9 -3.36 -6.57 1.33
N ILE A 10 -4.11 -5.96 0.40
CA ILE A 10 -5.13 -4.94 0.75
C ILE A 10 -6.22 -5.55 1.63
N HIS A 11 -6.69 -6.76 1.30
CA HIS A 11 -7.69 -7.45 2.12
C HIS A 11 -7.14 -7.80 3.49
N GLY A 12 -5.89 -8.30 3.57
CA GLY A 12 -5.21 -8.56 4.83
C GLY A 12 -5.12 -7.31 5.68
N LEU A 13 -4.63 -6.20 5.10
CA LEU A 13 -4.50 -4.91 5.78
C LEU A 13 -5.86 -4.44 6.34
N LEU A 14 -6.90 -4.39 5.50
CA LEU A 14 -8.23 -3.95 5.91
C LEU A 14 -8.87 -4.85 6.97
N HIS A 15 -8.56 -6.16 6.96
CA HIS A 15 -9.04 -7.09 7.97
C HIS A 15 -8.31 -6.94 9.30
N THR A 16 -7.03 -6.55 9.29
CA THR A 16 -6.22 -6.40 10.51
C THR A 16 -6.41 -5.01 11.15
N LEU A 17 -6.68 -3.97 10.37
CA LEU A 17 -6.86 -2.59 10.86
C LEU A 17 -7.84 -2.44 12.05
N PRO A 18 -9.00 -3.12 12.10
CA PRO A 18 -9.91 -3.02 13.24
C PRO A 18 -9.34 -3.49 14.58
N ALA A 19 -8.25 -4.28 14.57
CA ALA A 19 -7.57 -4.75 15.77
C ALA A 19 -6.48 -3.79 16.26
N LEU A 20 -6.19 -2.71 15.52
CA LEU A 20 -5.26 -1.66 15.92
C LEU A 20 -5.86 -0.85 17.07
N ALA A 21 -5.15 -0.75 18.19
CA ALA A 21 -5.60 0.07 19.30
C ALA A 21 -5.61 1.55 18.89
N LEU A 22 -6.60 2.29 19.38
CA LEU A 22 -6.72 3.72 19.18
C LEU A 22 -6.51 4.44 20.51
N GLY A 23 -5.76 5.54 20.47
CA GLY A 23 -5.65 6.49 21.57
C GLY A 23 -6.92 7.31 21.75
N LEU A 24 -6.96 8.13 22.81
CA LEU A 24 -8.10 9.00 23.13
C LEU A 24 -8.37 10.08 22.07
N ASP A 25 -7.38 10.41 21.25
CA ASP A 25 -7.50 11.34 20.12
C ASP A 25 -7.98 10.65 18.83
N GLY A 26 -8.28 9.35 18.89
CA GLY A 26 -8.70 8.54 17.75
C GLY A 26 -7.57 8.14 16.80
N ARG A 27 -6.31 8.43 17.14
CA ARG A 27 -5.15 8.01 16.34
C ARG A 27 -4.67 6.61 16.76
N PRO A 28 -3.98 5.88 15.86
CA PRO A 28 -3.34 4.62 16.22
C PRO A 28 -2.41 4.74 17.43
N ASP A 29 -2.62 3.88 18.43
CA ASP A 29 -1.70 3.68 19.54
C ASP A 29 -1.01 2.32 19.38
N TYR A 30 0.16 2.36 18.75
CA TYR A 30 0.97 1.16 18.52
C TYR A 30 1.47 0.54 19.83
N SER A 31 1.67 1.33 20.89
CA SER A 31 2.20 0.85 22.16
C SER A 31 1.22 -0.03 22.94
N LEU A 32 -0.08 0.21 22.74
CA LEU A 32 -1.16 -0.59 23.34
C LEU A 32 -1.63 -1.74 22.44
N THR A 33 -1.07 -1.87 21.24
CA THR A 33 -1.47 -2.89 20.27
C THR A 33 -0.68 -4.18 20.47
N HIS A 34 -1.35 -5.33 20.38
CA HIS A 34 -0.71 -6.63 20.55
C HIS A 34 0.40 -6.85 19.49
N PRO A 35 1.61 -7.34 19.86
CA PRO A 35 2.74 -7.48 18.93
C PRO A 35 2.44 -8.29 17.66
N ALA A 36 1.62 -9.33 17.75
CA ALA A 36 1.21 -10.10 16.58
C ALA A 36 0.44 -9.24 15.55
N VAL A 37 -0.46 -8.36 16.01
CA VAL A 37 -1.22 -7.45 15.14
C VAL A 37 -0.29 -6.43 14.47
N LEU A 38 0.68 -5.90 15.21
CA LEU A 38 1.68 -4.98 14.66
C LEU A 38 2.51 -5.63 13.54
N ARG A 39 2.89 -6.90 13.72
CA ARG A 39 3.65 -7.65 12.71
C ARG A 39 2.83 -7.89 11.45
N ASP A 40 1.59 -8.37 11.61
CA ASP A 40 0.69 -8.61 10.49
C ASP A 40 0.36 -7.31 9.72
N LEU A 41 0.15 -6.19 10.44
CA LEU A 41 -0.02 -4.86 9.83
C LEU A 41 1.21 -4.43 9.03
N ALA A 42 2.41 -4.57 9.62
CA ALA A 42 3.65 -4.20 8.93
C ALA A 42 3.84 -5.01 7.64
N GLU A 43 3.63 -6.33 7.71
CA GLU A 43 3.78 -7.22 6.55
C GLU A 43 2.76 -6.88 5.45
N HIS A 44 1.48 -6.72 5.81
CA HIS A 44 0.44 -6.35 4.85
C HIS A 44 0.63 -4.96 4.25
N ALA A 45 1.07 -3.97 5.04
CA ALA A 45 1.33 -2.62 4.57
C ALA A 45 2.50 -2.59 3.57
N GLU A 46 3.58 -3.32 3.84
CA GLU A 46 4.70 -3.46 2.91
C GLU A 46 4.31 -4.19 1.62
N ASP A 47 3.48 -5.23 1.72
CA ASP A 47 2.98 -5.92 0.53
C ASP A 47 2.04 -5.04 -0.29
N CYS A 48 1.22 -4.18 0.35
CA CYS A 48 0.43 -3.18 -0.34
C CYS A 48 1.33 -2.18 -1.08
N MET A 49 2.38 -1.68 -0.43
CA MET A 49 3.36 -0.79 -1.04
C MET A 49 4.02 -1.46 -2.26
N ARG A 50 4.51 -2.70 -2.12
CA ARG A 50 5.13 -3.46 -3.22
C ARG A 50 4.14 -3.68 -4.37
N LEU A 51 2.89 -4.01 -4.06
CA LEU A 51 1.83 -4.18 -5.05
C LEU A 51 1.56 -2.87 -5.80
N ALA A 52 1.40 -1.76 -5.09
CA ALA A 52 1.16 -0.45 -5.69
C ALA A 52 2.32 -0.02 -6.60
N GLN A 53 3.57 -0.17 -6.14
CA GLN A 53 4.76 0.10 -6.95
C GLN A 53 4.84 -0.78 -8.19
N ALA A 54 4.55 -2.07 -8.08
CA ALA A 54 4.52 -2.98 -9.23
C ALA A 54 3.42 -2.58 -10.23
N GLY A 55 2.23 -2.23 -9.73
CA GLY A 55 1.11 -1.74 -10.54
C GLY A 55 1.45 -0.45 -11.28
N MET A 56 2.01 0.55 -10.58
CA MET A 56 2.45 1.81 -11.18
C MET A 56 3.47 1.60 -12.29
N ARG A 57 4.46 0.72 -12.09
CA ARG A 57 5.45 0.37 -13.12
C ARG A 57 4.81 -0.29 -14.34
N GLY A 58 3.86 -1.21 -14.12
CA GLY A 58 3.14 -1.88 -15.20
C GLY A 58 2.29 -0.91 -16.02
N ILE A 59 1.50 -0.07 -15.35
CA ILE A 59 0.67 0.96 -15.99
C ILE A 59 1.55 1.97 -16.73
N GLY A 60 2.63 2.45 -16.11
CA GLY A 60 3.57 3.37 -16.75
C GLY A 60 4.18 2.80 -18.03
N ALA A 61 4.56 1.52 -18.04
CA ALA A 61 5.04 0.85 -19.24
C ALA A 61 3.97 0.79 -20.34
N LEU A 62 2.71 0.48 -19.98
CA LEU A 62 1.59 0.49 -20.94
C LEU A 62 1.34 1.88 -21.52
N LEU A 63 1.36 2.92 -20.70
CA LEU A 63 1.16 4.30 -21.14
C LEU A 63 2.24 4.75 -22.14
N VAL A 64 3.50 4.37 -21.92
CA VAL A 64 4.59 4.66 -22.88
C VAL A 64 4.30 4.03 -24.25
N HIS A 65 3.72 2.83 -24.29
CA HIS A 65 3.36 2.16 -25.54
C HIS A 65 2.07 2.70 -26.17
N ALA A 66 1.11 3.15 -25.36
CA ALA A 66 -0.17 3.67 -25.82
C ALA A 66 -0.12 5.15 -26.22
N ALA A 67 0.91 5.89 -25.81
CA ALA A 67 1.05 7.33 -26.08
C ALA A 67 0.89 7.71 -27.57
N PRO A 68 1.49 6.99 -28.55
CA PRO A 68 1.29 7.31 -29.96
C PRO A 68 -0.17 7.17 -30.41
N GLU A 69 -0.91 6.21 -29.85
CA GLU A 69 -2.32 5.98 -30.20
C GLU A 69 -3.24 7.04 -29.61
N ALA A 70 -2.86 7.67 -28.49
CA ALA A 70 -3.59 8.79 -27.92
C ALA A 70 -3.55 10.03 -28.83
N ASP A 71 -2.39 10.31 -29.44
CA ASP A 71 -2.21 11.48 -30.31
C ASP A 71 -3.01 11.39 -31.62
N VAL A 72 -3.29 10.18 -32.10
CA VAL A 72 -4.14 9.92 -33.29
C VAL A 72 -5.60 9.62 -32.95
N GLY A 73 -6.00 9.77 -31.68
CA GLY A 73 -7.37 9.60 -31.21
C GLY A 73 -7.83 8.15 -31.03
N GLY A 74 -6.90 7.18 -31.04
CA GLY A 74 -7.16 5.77 -30.74
C GLY A 74 -7.38 5.49 -29.25
N VAL A 75 -6.85 6.34 -28.36
CA VAL A 75 -7.11 6.31 -26.92
C VAL A 75 -7.76 7.63 -26.49
N PRO A 76 -8.96 7.60 -25.89
CA PRO A 76 -9.59 8.81 -25.36
C PRO A 76 -8.73 9.48 -24.28
N GLY A 77 -8.60 10.81 -24.32
CA GLY A 77 -7.82 11.57 -23.33
C GLY A 77 -8.27 11.36 -21.88
N GLU A 78 -9.58 11.14 -21.65
CA GLU A 78 -10.16 10.81 -20.33
C GLU A 78 -9.56 9.54 -19.71
N VAL A 79 -9.13 8.58 -20.53
CA VAL A 79 -8.49 7.34 -20.06
C VAL A 79 -7.11 7.65 -19.50
N ILE A 80 -6.35 8.51 -20.17
CA ILE A 80 -5.01 8.92 -19.71
C ILE A 80 -5.12 9.71 -18.41
N GLU A 81 -6.08 10.63 -18.33
CA GLU A 81 -6.33 11.41 -17.11
C GLU A 81 -6.72 10.49 -15.94
N SER A 82 -7.65 9.56 -16.16
CA SER A 82 -8.06 8.59 -15.14
C SER A 82 -6.90 7.72 -14.65
N LEU A 83 -6.02 7.28 -15.57
CA LEU A 83 -4.82 6.54 -15.20
C LEU A 83 -3.81 7.40 -14.44
N GLY A 84 -3.67 8.68 -14.80
CA GLY A 84 -2.84 9.63 -14.05
C GLY A 84 -3.30 9.79 -12.61
N HIS A 85 -4.60 9.94 -12.38
CA HIS A 85 -5.17 9.99 -11.03
C HIS A 85 -4.94 8.70 -10.26
N LEU A 86 -5.15 7.53 -10.89
CA LEU A 86 -4.89 6.25 -10.26
C LEU A 86 -3.42 6.09 -9.86
N LEU A 87 -2.48 6.49 -10.71
CA LEU A 87 -1.04 6.46 -10.40
C LEU A 87 -0.70 7.33 -9.18
N ALA A 88 -1.33 8.50 -9.05
CA ALA A 88 -1.15 9.36 -7.89
C ALA A 88 -1.65 8.68 -6.59
N GLU A 89 -2.85 8.10 -6.60
CA GLU A 89 -3.42 7.38 -5.46
C GLU A 89 -2.60 6.15 -5.06
N LEU A 90 -2.06 5.41 -6.04
CA LEU A 90 -1.17 4.29 -5.78
C LEU A 90 0.17 4.75 -5.18
N GLY A 91 0.65 5.94 -5.56
CA GLY A 91 1.83 6.56 -4.98
C GLY A 91 1.62 6.90 -3.50
N GLU A 92 0.49 7.53 -3.19
CA GLU A 92 0.10 7.87 -1.81
C GLU A 92 -0.05 6.61 -0.94
N LEU A 93 -0.77 5.60 -1.45
CA LEU A 93 -0.93 4.30 -0.76
C LEU A 93 0.42 3.64 -0.45
N ALA A 94 1.38 3.72 -1.38
CA ALA A 94 2.70 3.17 -1.17
C ALA A 94 3.48 3.92 -0.06
N ALA A 95 3.37 5.25 -0.02
CA ALA A 95 3.99 6.08 1.00
C ALA A 95 3.39 5.82 2.39
N GLU A 96 2.06 5.84 2.50
CA GLU A 96 1.35 5.56 3.75
C GLU A 96 1.59 4.14 4.26
N GLY A 97 1.64 3.16 3.35
CA GLY A 97 2.03 1.79 3.69
C GLY A 97 3.43 1.70 4.28
N MET A 98 4.40 2.46 3.75
CA MET A 98 5.76 2.52 4.29
C MET A 98 5.78 3.14 5.69
N VAL A 99 5.09 4.26 5.91
CA VAL A 99 5.03 4.94 7.21
C VAL A 99 4.41 4.03 8.27
N MET A 100 3.30 3.38 7.95
CA MET A 100 2.62 2.45 8.85
C MET A 100 3.50 1.26 9.21
N ALA A 101 4.15 0.63 8.22
CA ALA A 101 5.05 -0.49 8.45
C ALA A 101 6.23 -0.09 9.34
N ALA A 102 6.83 1.08 9.09
CA ALA A 102 7.94 1.60 9.88
C ALA A 102 7.52 1.84 11.34
N ALA A 103 6.35 2.44 11.58
CA ALA A 103 5.82 2.67 12.92
C ALA A 103 5.60 1.34 13.69
N CYS A 104 4.98 0.35 13.04
CA CYS A 104 4.77 -0.97 13.63
C CYS A 104 6.11 -1.65 14.00
N ARG A 105 7.09 -1.61 13.09
CA ARG A 105 8.41 -2.23 13.31
C ARG A 105 9.22 -1.53 14.40
N ALA A 106 9.17 -0.20 14.47
CA ALA A 106 9.83 0.57 15.53
C ALA A 106 9.28 0.18 16.91
N GLN A 107 7.95 0.03 17.03
CA GLN A 107 7.32 -0.38 18.28
C GLN A 107 7.68 -1.81 18.69
N LEU A 108 7.70 -2.74 17.72
CA LEU A 108 8.14 -4.11 17.96
C LEU A 108 9.58 -4.17 18.48
N ALA A 109 10.51 -3.45 17.84
CA ALA A 109 11.90 -3.38 18.28
C ALA A 109 12.06 -2.77 19.68
N ALA A 110 11.24 -1.77 20.03
CA ALA A 110 11.24 -1.18 21.38
C ALA A 110 10.74 -2.17 22.45
N GLY A 111 9.75 -3.01 22.11
CA GLY A 111 9.25 -4.07 22.99
C GLY A 111 10.27 -5.16 23.26
N ASP A 112 11.02 -5.57 22.22
CA ASP A 112 12.06 -6.61 22.33
C ASP A 112 13.28 -6.14 23.14
N ALA A 113 13.60 -4.83 23.12
CA ALA A 113 14.72 -4.26 23.87
C ALA A 113 14.43 -4.08 25.38
N GLY A 114 13.16 -4.16 25.78
CA GLY A 114 12.70 -4.02 27.17
C GLY A 114 12.41 -5.35 27.88
N ALA A 115 12.56 -6.48 27.19
CA ALA A 115 12.36 -7.84 27.69
C ALA A 115 13.69 -8.54 28.00
#